data_AF-A0A8F1MBE1-F1
#
_entry.id   AF-A0A8F1MBE1-F1
#
_cell.length_a   1.000
_cell.length_b   1.000
_cell.length_c   1.000
_cell.angle_alpha   90.00
_cell.angle_beta   90.00
_cell.angle_gamma   90.00
#
_symmetry.space_group_name_H-M   'P 1'
#
loop_
_entity.id
_entity.type
_entity.pdbx_description
1 polymer ?
#
loop_
_entity_poly.entity_id
_entity_poly.type
_entity_poly.pdbx_seq_one_letter_code
_entity_poly.pdbx_strand_id
1 'polypeptide(L)'
;MIKSNTKEDDNNRSVMKKASIAQPAEEEKKTDLGEIKLNAGVPIIDTAKEKKSLLKKVEKPEKANEEQALVATRDPNWEAPSLDLLEKNESGADAGDTRQNAQIIHDTLAEFNIEAAMGDINVGPKVTQYTLRPPSGVKLTRITALETNIALNLAAQSLRIEAPIPGQRAVGIEVPNRKAAEVRLRSTLSSKQWAAARDPLSFGIGKDISGQVVVGELGKMPHLLIAGQTGSGKSVMINTLLCSLLYRNSPSDMKLILVDPKQVEMAPYADIPHLLTPVINEPEKTISALKWAVNEMERRYKLLAGEKIRNIKEYNKRLQSRAKKIAIADENGNVQEHEDGSMPYIVIVVDEMSDLMMMAKKDVETLIVRLAQKSRAVGIHLLLATQRPSVNVITGLIKANVPARIAFTVASQVDSITILDQSGAEIIIGSRRYAILHIQV
;
A
#
# COMPACT_ATOMS: atom_id res chain seq x y z
N MET A 1 -37.79 -2.67 -40.25
CA MET A 1 -37.22 -2.94 -41.59
C MET A 1 -36.81 -1.64 -42.24
N ILE A 2 -35.52 -1.30 -42.25
CA ILE A 2 -34.88 -0.44 -43.26
C ILE A 2 -33.47 -1.04 -43.45
N LYS A 3 -33.07 -1.15 -44.72
CA LYS A 3 -32.00 -2.00 -45.26
C LYS A 3 -30.60 -1.47 -44.96
N SER A 4 -29.68 -2.42 -44.81
CA SER A 4 -28.21 -2.29 -44.79
C SER A 4 -27.64 -1.69 -46.07
N ASN A 5 -26.50 -1.01 -45.98
CA ASN A 5 -25.60 -0.83 -47.12
C ASN A 5 -24.20 -1.38 -46.77
N THR A 6 -24.02 -2.64 -47.14
CA THR A 6 -22.87 -3.54 -46.88
C THR A 6 -21.62 -3.23 -47.73
N LYS A 7 -21.37 -1.95 -48.07
CA LYS A 7 -20.23 -1.56 -48.92
C LYS A 7 -19.07 -0.87 -48.19
N GLU A 8 -19.28 -0.38 -46.96
CA GLU A 8 -18.19 0.22 -46.16
C GLU A 8 -17.38 -0.83 -45.36
N ASP A 9 -18.00 -1.95 -44.97
CA ASP A 9 -17.34 -2.99 -44.16
C ASP A 9 -16.37 -3.88 -44.95
N ASP A 10 -16.58 -4.03 -46.26
CA ASP A 10 -15.69 -4.83 -47.12
C ASP A 10 -14.42 -4.07 -47.54
N ASN A 11 -14.48 -2.74 -47.63
CA ASN A 11 -13.30 -1.91 -47.90
C ASN A 11 -12.35 -1.85 -46.68
N ASN A 12 -12.90 -1.79 -45.46
CA ASN A 12 -12.09 -1.78 -44.23
C ASN A 12 -11.40 -3.13 -43.94
N ARG A 13 -11.90 -4.24 -44.49
CA ARG A 13 -11.24 -5.56 -44.42
C ARG A 13 -10.10 -5.75 -45.43
N SER A 14 -10.06 -4.94 -46.49
CA SER A 14 -9.01 -5.04 -47.53
C SER A 14 -7.71 -4.30 -47.17
N VAL A 15 -7.80 -3.24 -46.35
CA VAL A 15 -6.64 -2.45 -45.91
C VAL A 15 -5.84 -3.17 -44.81
N MET A 16 -6.53 -3.92 -43.93
CA MET A 16 -5.91 -4.74 -42.87
C MET A 16 -5.22 -6.01 -43.39
N LYS A 17 -5.44 -6.42 -44.65
CA LYS A 17 -4.84 -7.62 -45.26
C LYS A 17 -3.56 -7.35 -46.08
N LYS A 18 -3.17 -6.08 -46.26
CA LYS A 18 -1.87 -5.72 -46.86
C LYS A 18 -0.77 -5.41 -45.82
N ALA A 19 -1.08 -5.54 -44.53
CA ALA A 19 -0.14 -5.40 -43.42
C ALA A 19 0.50 -6.74 -42.98
N SER A 20 0.70 -7.68 -43.91
CA SER A 20 1.43 -8.92 -43.64
C SER A 20 2.12 -9.41 -44.90
N ILE A 21 3.43 -9.16 -45.02
CA ILE A 21 4.49 -10.06 -45.52
C ILE A 21 5.84 -9.31 -45.44
N ALA A 22 6.68 -9.80 -44.52
CA ALA A 22 8.15 -9.94 -44.48
C ALA A 22 9.14 -8.80 -44.89
N GLN A 23 10.12 -8.60 -43.99
CA GLN A 23 11.41 -7.87 -44.06
C GLN A 23 12.40 -8.46 -45.13
N PRO A 24 13.70 -8.08 -45.25
CA PRO A 24 14.54 -6.98 -44.67
C PRO A 24 15.45 -6.26 -45.71
N ALA A 25 16.23 -5.22 -45.30
CA ALA A 25 17.68 -5.04 -45.61
C ALA A 25 18.18 -3.61 -45.32
N GLU A 26 19.40 -3.54 -44.78
CA GLU A 26 20.25 -2.37 -44.53
C GLU A 26 20.83 -1.76 -45.84
N GLU A 27 21.20 -0.47 -45.83
CA GLU A 27 22.53 0.03 -46.28
C GLU A 27 22.68 1.58 -46.13
N GLU A 28 23.90 1.98 -45.73
CA GLU A 28 24.42 3.36 -45.58
C GLU A 28 24.52 4.10 -46.96
N LYS A 29 24.59 5.43 -47.13
CA LYS A 29 25.69 6.38 -46.77
C LYS A 29 25.44 7.77 -47.40
N LYS A 30 25.86 8.85 -46.67
CA LYS A 30 26.40 10.21 -47.05
C LYS A 30 25.73 11.01 -48.18
N THR A 31 25.50 12.33 -48.09
CA THR A 31 26.52 13.42 -48.12
C THR A 31 25.96 14.82 -47.77
N ASP A 32 26.91 15.69 -47.35
CA ASP A 32 26.93 17.16 -47.23
C ASP A 32 25.85 18.03 -47.90
N LEU A 33 25.40 19.05 -47.15
CA LEU A 33 24.64 20.20 -47.64
C LEU A 33 25.49 21.48 -47.53
N GLY A 34 25.91 21.99 -48.69
CA GLY A 34 26.38 23.36 -48.89
C GLY A 34 25.24 24.33 -49.26
N GLU A 35 25.46 25.60 -48.92
CA GLU A 35 24.56 26.77 -48.90
C GLU A 35 23.62 27.02 -50.08
N ILE A 36 22.40 27.53 -49.80
CA ILE A 36 21.68 28.49 -50.67
C ILE A 36 20.95 29.55 -49.81
N LYS A 37 21.25 30.83 -50.07
CA LYS A 37 20.56 32.03 -49.55
C LYS A 37 19.34 32.41 -50.39
N LEU A 38 18.34 33.04 -49.78
CA LEU A 38 17.31 33.81 -50.48
C LEU A 38 16.97 35.10 -49.71
N ASN A 39 17.17 36.24 -50.38
CA ASN A 39 16.80 37.58 -49.92
C ASN A 39 15.38 37.92 -50.42
N ALA A 40 14.54 38.49 -49.56
CA ALA A 40 13.26 39.08 -49.93
C ALA A 40 13.22 40.55 -49.49
N GLY A 41 12.74 41.43 -50.38
CA GLY A 41 12.65 42.87 -50.18
C GLY A 41 11.25 43.39 -49.85
N VAL A 42 11.21 44.31 -48.87
CA VAL A 42 10.29 45.46 -48.63
C VAL A 42 8.84 45.16 -48.13
N PRO A 43 8.15 46.08 -47.38
CA PRO A 43 7.94 45.95 -45.93
C PRO A 43 6.54 46.41 -45.35
N ILE A 44 6.45 46.44 -44.00
CA ILE A 44 5.56 47.18 -43.04
C ILE A 44 4.08 46.68 -42.85
N ILE A 45 3.35 46.69 -41.71
CA ILE A 45 3.32 47.43 -40.40
C ILE A 45 2.73 46.56 -39.25
N ASP A 46 3.38 46.62 -38.09
CA ASP A 46 2.95 46.76 -36.67
C ASP A 46 1.60 46.20 -36.13
N THR A 47 1.68 45.42 -35.05
CA THR A 47 1.17 45.75 -33.69
C THR A 47 1.10 44.49 -32.81
N ALA A 48 1.99 44.38 -31.83
CA ALA A 48 1.86 43.42 -30.72
C ALA A 48 2.10 44.13 -29.39
N LYS A 49 1.01 44.43 -28.68
CA LYS A 49 1.02 44.85 -27.27
C LYS A 49 1.00 43.61 -26.35
N GLU A 50 2.05 43.55 -25.54
CA GLU A 50 2.18 42.97 -24.19
C GLU A 50 1.07 42.07 -23.61
N LYS A 51 1.45 40.84 -23.24
CA LYS A 51 1.13 40.27 -21.92
C LYS A 51 2.36 39.58 -21.34
N LYS A 52 2.89 40.15 -20.26
CA LYS A 52 4.01 39.65 -19.44
C LYS A 52 3.67 38.28 -18.84
N SER A 53 4.46 37.25 -19.13
CA SER A 53 4.47 36.01 -18.35
C SER A 53 5.51 36.13 -17.22
N LEU A 54 5.03 36.03 -15.99
CA LEU A 54 5.85 35.86 -14.79
C LEU A 54 6.48 34.46 -14.82
N LEU A 55 7.72 34.35 -15.29
CA LEU A 55 8.56 33.18 -15.07
C LEU A 55 9.60 33.55 -14.02
N LYS A 56 9.32 33.16 -12.77
CA LYS A 56 10.34 33.09 -11.72
C LYS A 56 11.44 32.14 -12.22
N LYS A 57 12.68 32.64 -12.20
CA LYS A 57 13.90 31.89 -12.44
C LYS A 57 13.98 30.82 -11.35
N VAL A 58 13.72 29.56 -11.71
CA VAL A 58 14.06 28.41 -10.85
C VAL A 58 15.58 28.30 -10.90
N GLU A 59 16.24 28.60 -9.79
CA GLU A 59 17.64 28.25 -9.62
C GLU A 59 17.77 26.74 -9.72
N LYS A 60 18.65 26.29 -10.62
CA LYS A 60 19.01 24.88 -10.72
C LYS A 60 19.58 24.46 -9.36
N PRO A 61 19.13 23.34 -8.77
CA PRO A 61 19.81 22.82 -7.59
C PRO A 61 21.27 22.56 -7.98
N GLU A 62 22.20 23.03 -7.14
CA GLU A 62 23.60 22.64 -7.19
C GLU A 62 23.68 21.12 -7.35
N LYS A 63 24.57 20.65 -8.23
CA LYS A 63 24.79 19.23 -8.46
C LYS A 63 25.01 18.54 -7.11
N ALA A 64 24.00 17.81 -6.64
CA ALA A 64 24.09 17.03 -5.42
C ALA A 64 25.30 16.10 -5.54
N ASN A 65 26.25 16.26 -4.62
CA ASN A 65 27.48 15.49 -4.60
C ASN A 65 27.10 13.99 -4.54
N GLU A 66 27.39 13.23 -5.60
CA GLU A 66 26.88 11.85 -5.80
C GLU A 66 27.38 10.83 -4.76
N GLU A 67 28.18 11.25 -3.78
CA GLU A 67 28.81 10.39 -2.78
C GLU A 67 28.19 10.45 -1.37
N GLN A 68 27.27 11.38 -1.08
CA GLN A 68 26.73 11.56 0.27
C GLN A 68 25.32 10.95 0.41
N ALA A 69 25.03 10.37 1.58
CA ALA A 69 23.70 9.82 1.90
C ALA A 69 22.67 10.94 2.05
N LEU A 70 21.39 10.64 1.77
CA LEU A 70 20.32 11.61 1.92
C LEU A 70 20.09 11.93 3.40
N VAL A 71 20.28 13.20 3.72
CA VAL A 71 20.03 13.80 5.02
C VAL A 71 19.04 14.94 4.84
N ALA A 72 18.09 15.10 5.76
CA ALA A 72 17.06 16.13 5.69
C ALA A 72 17.15 17.06 6.90
N THR A 73 17.16 18.35 6.63
CA THR A 73 17.15 19.39 7.66
C THR A 73 15.78 19.49 8.31
N ARG A 74 15.73 19.60 9.63
CA ARG A 74 14.45 19.75 10.34
C ARG A 74 13.87 21.14 10.16
N ASP A 75 12.58 21.19 9.89
CA ASP A 75 11.80 22.43 9.92
C ASP A 75 11.15 22.57 11.31
N PRO A 76 11.61 23.52 12.16
CA PRO A 76 11.04 23.75 13.47
C PRO A 76 9.60 24.30 13.42
N ASN A 77 9.16 24.82 12.27
CA ASN A 77 7.82 25.38 12.08
C ASN A 77 6.84 24.36 11.47
N TRP A 78 7.23 23.10 11.30
CA TRP A 78 6.34 22.08 10.76
C TRP A 78 5.16 21.81 11.70
N GLU A 79 3.94 22.07 11.22
CA GLU A 79 2.72 21.74 11.93
C GLU A 79 2.12 20.43 11.40
N ALA A 80 1.90 19.48 12.30
CA ALA A 80 1.22 18.23 11.95
C ALA A 80 -0.26 18.49 11.59
N PRO A 81 -0.83 17.74 10.64
CA PRO A 81 -2.23 17.91 10.26
C PRO A 81 -3.17 17.65 11.45
N SER A 82 -4.19 18.50 11.60
CA SER A 82 -5.21 18.33 12.64
C SER A 82 -6.12 17.15 12.32
N LEU A 83 -6.48 16.37 13.36
CA LEU A 83 -7.47 15.29 13.25
C LEU A 83 -8.85 15.79 12.80
N ASP A 84 -9.13 17.10 12.86
CA ASP A 84 -10.37 17.70 12.36
C ASP A 84 -10.54 17.66 10.84
N LEU A 85 -9.46 17.36 10.10
CA LEU A 85 -9.55 17.01 8.69
C LEU A 85 -10.21 15.63 8.46
N LEU A 86 -10.31 14.79 9.50
CA LEU A 86 -10.92 13.46 9.43
C LEU A 86 -12.34 13.46 10.00
N GLU A 87 -13.22 12.70 9.35
CA GLU A 87 -14.62 12.59 9.75
C GLU A 87 -14.80 11.87 11.10
N LYS A 88 -15.70 12.40 11.94
CA LYS A 88 -15.95 11.93 13.31
C LYS A 88 -16.96 10.79 13.43
N ASN A 89 -17.98 10.76 12.58
CA ASN A 89 -19.15 9.92 12.79
C ASN A 89 -18.87 8.46 12.45
N GLU A 90 -19.02 7.52 13.39
CA GLU A 90 -19.00 6.08 13.10
C GLU A 90 -20.41 5.52 13.26
N SER A 91 -20.89 4.73 12.30
CA SER A 91 -22.11 3.95 12.51
C SER A 91 -21.80 2.70 13.30
N GLY A 92 -22.58 2.41 14.34
CA GLY A 92 -22.49 1.16 15.10
C GLY A 92 -22.89 -0.08 14.28
N ALA A 93 -22.47 -1.25 14.77
CA ALA A 93 -22.87 -2.53 14.20
C ALA A 93 -24.27 -2.94 14.67
N ASP A 94 -25.00 -3.65 13.81
CA ASP A 94 -26.24 -4.33 14.16
C ASP A 94 -26.04 -5.84 13.95
N ALA A 95 -25.93 -6.57 15.06
CA ALA A 95 -25.77 -8.02 15.08
C ALA A 95 -27.09 -8.79 14.89
N GLY A 96 -28.24 -8.11 14.93
CA GLY A 96 -29.55 -8.77 15.04
C GLY A 96 -29.78 -9.42 16.40
N ASP A 97 -30.62 -10.45 16.45
CA ASP A 97 -30.93 -11.19 17.68
C ASP A 97 -29.83 -12.21 17.98
N THR A 98 -28.86 -11.79 18.79
CA THR A 98 -27.71 -12.62 19.16
C THR A 98 -28.10 -13.84 19.99
N ARG A 99 -29.13 -13.76 20.82
CA ARG A 99 -29.56 -14.91 21.64
C ARG A 99 -30.23 -15.97 20.80
N GLN A 100 -31.09 -15.54 19.87
CA GLN A 100 -31.72 -16.46 18.92
C GLN A 100 -30.66 -17.15 18.05
N ASN A 101 -29.68 -16.40 17.53
CA ASN A 101 -28.60 -16.97 16.74
C ASN A 101 -27.76 -17.99 17.54
N ALA A 102 -27.45 -17.69 18.80
CA ALA A 102 -26.73 -18.63 19.68
C ALA A 102 -27.53 -19.92 19.92
N GLN A 103 -28.85 -19.80 20.07
CA GLN A 103 -29.75 -20.95 20.22
C GLN A 103 -29.77 -21.80 18.94
N ILE A 104 -29.89 -21.17 17.76
CA ILE A 104 -29.86 -21.87 16.46
C ILE A 104 -28.54 -22.62 16.29
N ILE A 105 -27.40 -22.00 16.64
CA ILE A 105 -26.08 -22.65 16.58
C ILE A 105 -26.04 -23.88 17.48
N HIS A 106 -26.50 -23.74 18.74
CA HIS A 106 -26.55 -24.83 19.70
C HIS A 106 -27.41 -25.99 19.20
N ASP A 107 -28.63 -25.69 18.73
CA ASP A 107 -29.59 -26.70 18.28
C ASP A 107 -29.09 -27.42 17.03
N THR A 108 -28.49 -26.67 16.09
CA THR A 108 -27.86 -27.25 14.90
C THR A 108 -26.74 -28.21 15.29
N LEU A 109 -25.89 -27.88 16.26
CA LEU A 109 -24.83 -28.81 16.71
C LEU A 109 -25.42 -30.05 17.41
N ALA A 110 -26.48 -29.87 18.20
CA ALA A 110 -27.17 -30.96 18.89
C ALA A 110 -27.80 -31.97 17.92
N GLU A 111 -28.39 -31.51 16.80
CA GLU A 111 -28.94 -32.38 15.73
C GLU A 111 -27.89 -33.35 15.16
N PHE A 112 -26.61 -32.97 15.17
CA PHE A 112 -25.49 -33.81 14.72
C PHE A 112 -24.78 -34.54 15.87
N ASN A 113 -25.42 -34.66 17.04
CA ASN A 113 -24.89 -35.27 18.26
C ASN A 113 -23.59 -34.60 18.74
N ILE A 114 -23.54 -33.27 18.72
CA ILE A 114 -22.46 -32.47 19.29
C ILE A 114 -23.07 -31.55 20.37
N GLU A 115 -23.05 -32.01 21.62
CA GLU A 115 -23.54 -31.23 22.77
C GLU A 115 -22.50 -30.19 23.21
N ALA A 116 -22.38 -29.09 22.46
CA ALA A 116 -21.44 -28.02 22.80
C ALA A 116 -22.04 -27.05 23.84
N ALA A 117 -21.25 -26.68 24.84
CA ALA A 117 -21.63 -25.64 25.79
C ALA A 117 -21.39 -24.26 25.16
N MET A 118 -22.44 -23.45 25.03
CA MET A 118 -22.31 -22.06 24.56
C MET A 118 -21.58 -21.20 25.59
N GLY A 119 -20.73 -20.30 25.11
CA GLY A 119 -19.94 -19.35 25.90
C GLY A 119 -20.31 -17.91 25.56
N ASP A 120 -19.29 -17.06 25.53
CA ASP A 120 -19.45 -15.62 25.31
C ASP A 120 -19.89 -15.29 23.88
N ILE A 121 -20.62 -14.18 23.75
CA ILE A 121 -21.02 -13.60 22.47
C ILE A 121 -20.36 -12.24 22.35
N ASN A 122 -19.43 -12.11 21.41
CA ASN A 122 -18.67 -10.89 21.18
C ASN A 122 -19.14 -10.23 19.89
N VAL A 123 -19.87 -9.11 20.01
CA VAL A 123 -20.31 -8.32 18.85
C VAL A 123 -19.15 -7.44 18.37
N GLY A 124 -18.55 -7.84 17.26
CA GLY A 124 -17.52 -7.08 16.57
C GLY A 124 -18.08 -6.06 15.59
N PRO A 125 -17.21 -5.25 14.95
CA PRO A 125 -17.62 -4.28 13.94
C PRO A 125 -18.36 -4.91 12.76
N LYS A 126 -17.94 -6.09 12.28
CA LYS A 126 -18.48 -6.69 11.05
C LYS A 126 -19.05 -8.10 11.23
N VAL A 127 -18.54 -8.82 12.22
CA VAL A 127 -18.99 -10.16 12.58
C VAL A 127 -19.28 -10.21 14.07
N THR A 128 -20.18 -11.09 14.47
CA THR A 128 -20.39 -11.47 15.86
C THR A 128 -19.78 -12.85 16.06
N GLN A 129 -18.88 -12.97 17.04
CA GLN A 129 -18.25 -14.24 17.39
C GLN A 129 -19.03 -14.91 18.52
N TYR A 130 -19.52 -16.13 18.26
CA TYR A 130 -20.16 -17.01 19.23
C TYR A 130 -19.15 -18.04 19.68
N THR A 131 -18.74 -17.99 20.94
CA THR A 131 -17.80 -18.96 21.51
C THR A 131 -18.56 -20.19 21.99
N LEU A 132 -18.00 -21.38 21.74
CA LEU A 132 -18.53 -22.65 22.23
C LEU A 132 -17.42 -23.59 22.70
N ARG A 133 -17.74 -24.47 23.65
CA ARG A 133 -16.83 -25.48 24.19
C ARG A 133 -17.37 -26.86 23.84
N PRO A 134 -16.73 -27.59 22.90
CA PRO A 134 -17.16 -28.93 22.56
C PRO A 134 -16.81 -29.94 23.67
N PRO A 135 -17.55 -31.04 23.80
CA PRO A 135 -17.22 -32.13 24.72
C PRO A 135 -15.83 -32.74 24.44
N SER A 136 -15.24 -33.31 25.47
CA SER A 136 -13.99 -34.07 25.33
C SER A 136 -14.18 -35.22 24.34
N GLY A 137 -13.24 -35.38 23.40
CA GLY A 137 -13.25 -36.46 22.40
C GLY A 137 -13.95 -36.12 21.08
N VAL A 138 -14.66 -34.98 20.98
CA VAL A 138 -15.20 -34.53 19.68
C VAL A 138 -14.05 -33.99 18.82
N LYS A 139 -13.87 -34.59 17.63
CA LYS A 139 -12.93 -34.07 16.64
C LYS A 139 -13.41 -32.71 16.15
N LEU A 140 -12.54 -31.69 16.20
CA LEU A 140 -12.85 -30.35 15.71
C LEU A 140 -13.28 -30.33 14.24
N THR A 141 -12.77 -31.27 13.43
CA THR A 141 -13.17 -31.42 12.03
C THR A 141 -14.66 -31.71 11.84
N ARG A 142 -15.33 -32.32 12.84
CA ARG A 142 -16.80 -32.52 12.79
C ARG A 142 -17.54 -31.20 12.94
N ILE A 143 -17.02 -30.27 13.72
CA ILE A 143 -17.63 -28.95 13.94
C ILE A 143 -17.39 -28.07 12.72
N THR A 144 -16.16 -28.03 12.21
CA THR A 144 -15.84 -27.26 11.00
C THR A 144 -16.61 -27.75 9.77
N ALA A 145 -16.90 -29.06 9.69
CA ALA A 145 -17.70 -29.62 8.59
C ALA A 145 -19.18 -29.18 8.60
N LEU A 146 -19.68 -28.64 9.72
CA LEU A 146 -21.06 -28.15 9.84
C LEU A 146 -21.22 -26.68 9.45
N GLU A 147 -20.17 -26.03 8.94
CA GLU A 147 -20.20 -24.64 8.48
C GLU A 147 -21.42 -24.34 7.59
N THR A 148 -21.65 -25.15 6.57
CA THR A 148 -22.77 -24.97 5.61
C THR A 148 -24.14 -25.13 6.28
N ASN A 149 -24.27 -26.09 7.21
CA ASN A 149 -25.52 -26.33 7.94
C ASN A 149 -25.85 -25.16 8.88
N ILE A 150 -24.84 -24.69 9.62
CA ILE A 150 -25.01 -23.56 10.53
C ILE A 150 -25.31 -22.28 9.75
N ALA A 151 -24.63 -22.04 8.62
CA ALA A 151 -24.92 -20.90 7.75
C ALA A 151 -26.35 -20.94 7.20
N LEU A 152 -26.82 -22.12 6.77
CA LEU A 152 -28.19 -22.32 6.30
C LEU A 152 -29.23 -21.98 7.39
N ASN A 153 -29.06 -22.53 8.59
CA ASN A 153 -30.02 -22.35 9.68
C ASN A 153 -30.03 -20.90 10.22
N LEU A 154 -28.90 -20.19 10.12
CA LEU A 154 -28.80 -18.76 10.46
C LEU A 154 -29.23 -17.83 9.31
N ALA A 155 -29.59 -18.37 8.14
CA ALA A 155 -29.82 -17.60 6.91
C ALA A 155 -28.64 -16.65 6.56
N ALA A 156 -27.41 -17.06 6.89
CA ALA A 156 -26.20 -16.32 6.60
C ALA A 156 -25.64 -16.72 5.21
N GLN A 157 -25.11 -15.75 4.46
CA GLN A 157 -24.47 -16.04 3.15
C GLN A 157 -23.23 -16.92 3.31
N SER A 158 -22.44 -16.65 4.35
CA SER A 158 -21.28 -17.44 4.77
C SER A 158 -20.96 -17.13 6.23
N LEU A 159 -20.15 -17.98 6.88
CA LEU A 159 -19.63 -17.77 8.22
C LEU A 159 -18.21 -18.35 8.32
N ARG A 160 -17.47 -18.04 9.38
CA ARG A 160 -16.15 -18.62 9.64
C ARG A 160 -16.15 -19.38 10.95
N ILE A 161 -15.59 -20.59 10.96
CA ILE A 161 -15.38 -21.38 12.19
C ILE A 161 -13.89 -21.37 12.53
N GLU A 162 -13.55 -20.77 13.67
CA GLU A 162 -12.21 -20.75 14.23
C GLU A 162 -12.06 -21.84 15.31
N ALA A 163 -11.36 -22.92 14.96
CA ALA A 163 -11.23 -24.09 15.82
C ALA A 163 -9.77 -24.59 15.90
N PRO A 164 -9.09 -24.48 17.04
CA PRO A 164 -9.47 -23.74 18.26
C PRO A 164 -9.21 -22.23 18.13
N ILE A 165 -9.87 -21.43 18.98
CA ILE A 165 -9.50 -20.02 19.18
C ILE A 165 -8.07 -19.97 19.77
N PRO A 166 -7.13 -19.24 19.15
CA PRO A 166 -5.76 -19.16 19.63
C PRO A 166 -5.66 -18.78 21.12
N GLY A 167 -4.96 -19.61 21.90
CA GLY A 167 -4.78 -19.40 23.34
C GLY A 167 -5.99 -19.77 24.21
N GLN A 168 -7.08 -20.30 23.63
CA GLN A 168 -8.28 -20.70 24.36
C GLN A 168 -8.70 -22.15 24.07
N ARG A 169 -9.40 -22.76 25.04
CA ARG A 169 -10.02 -24.10 24.88
C ARG A 169 -11.45 -23.97 24.38
N ALA A 170 -11.63 -23.29 23.25
CA ALA A 170 -12.93 -23.00 22.68
C ALA A 170 -12.88 -22.94 21.15
N VAL A 171 -14.06 -23.02 20.54
CA VAL A 171 -14.30 -22.82 19.10
C VAL A 171 -15.09 -21.52 18.95
N GLY A 172 -14.72 -20.69 17.99
CA GLY A 172 -15.43 -19.46 17.64
C GLY A 172 -16.20 -19.63 16.36
N ILE A 173 -17.49 -19.29 16.35
CA ILE A 173 -18.30 -19.20 15.13
C ILE A 173 -18.53 -17.72 14.86
N GLU A 174 -17.96 -17.21 13.77
CA GLU A 174 -18.07 -15.81 13.35
C GLU A 174 -19.18 -15.67 12.31
N VAL A 175 -20.26 -15.02 12.71
CA VAL A 175 -21.44 -14.78 11.86
C VAL A 175 -21.44 -13.32 11.40
N PRO A 176 -21.68 -13.04 10.10
CA PRO A 176 -21.82 -11.67 9.61
C PRO A 176 -22.90 -10.89 10.38
N ASN A 177 -22.60 -9.65 10.75
CA ASN A 177 -23.60 -8.73 11.28
C ASN A 177 -24.61 -8.34 10.18
N ARG A 178 -25.87 -8.09 10.56
CA ARG A 178 -26.90 -7.57 9.64
C ARG A 178 -26.49 -6.21 9.07
N LYS A 179 -25.86 -5.37 9.89
CA LYS A 179 -25.22 -4.12 9.49
C LYS A 179 -23.82 -4.03 10.09
N ALA A 180 -22.81 -3.90 9.25
CA ALA A 180 -21.44 -3.66 9.70
C ALA A 180 -21.27 -2.22 10.22
N ALA A 181 -20.46 -2.06 11.25
CA ALA A 181 -19.97 -0.77 11.72
C ALA A 181 -18.96 -0.16 10.74
N GLU A 182 -18.96 1.17 10.65
CA GLU A 182 -17.91 1.91 9.96
C GLU A 182 -16.72 2.10 10.88
N VAL A 183 -15.56 1.63 10.44
CA VAL A 183 -14.27 1.85 11.12
C VAL A 183 -13.55 2.95 10.36
N ARG A 184 -13.42 4.12 10.99
CA ARG A 184 -12.80 5.29 10.37
C ARG A 184 -11.41 5.53 10.91
N LEU A 185 -10.52 6.08 10.08
CA LEU A 185 -9.14 6.37 10.47
C LEU A 185 -9.07 7.28 11.72
N ARG A 186 -10.00 8.24 11.86
CA ARG A 186 -10.02 9.13 13.02
C ARG A 186 -10.10 8.39 14.35
N SER A 187 -10.95 7.37 14.47
CA SER A 187 -11.09 6.62 15.72
C SER A 187 -9.82 5.82 16.04
N THR A 188 -9.16 5.29 15.00
CA THR A 188 -7.86 4.65 15.11
C THR A 188 -6.78 5.61 15.60
N LEU A 189 -6.65 6.81 14.99
CA LEU A 189 -5.65 7.81 15.39
C LEU A 189 -5.94 8.48 16.73
N SER A 190 -7.19 8.46 17.19
CA SER A 190 -7.58 8.99 18.52
C SER A 190 -7.46 7.93 19.63
N SER A 191 -7.07 6.70 19.30
CA SER A 191 -7.04 5.57 20.24
C SER A 191 -5.83 5.61 21.18
N LYS A 192 -5.97 4.95 22.34
CA LYS A 192 -4.85 4.75 23.28
C LYS A 192 -3.72 3.94 22.64
N GLN A 193 -4.07 2.96 21.81
CA GLN A 193 -3.12 2.11 21.09
C GLN A 193 -2.24 2.94 20.14
N TRP A 194 -2.84 3.88 19.40
CA TRP A 194 -2.09 4.79 18.53
C TRP A 194 -1.17 5.72 19.33
N ALA A 195 -1.67 6.32 20.40
CA ALA A 195 -0.89 7.20 21.27
C ALA A 195 0.28 6.47 21.96
N ALA A 196 0.12 5.18 22.27
CA ALA A 196 1.15 4.34 22.85
C ALA A 196 2.22 3.90 21.84
N ALA A 197 1.89 3.81 20.55
CA ALA A 197 2.83 3.41 19.51
C ALA A 197 3.94 4.46 19.35
N ARG A 198 5.21 4.04 19.47
CA ARG A 198 6.39 4.95 19.41
C ARG A 198 7.19 4.85 18.12
N ASP A 199 6.92 3.86 17.28
CA ASP A 199 7.65 3.71 16.03
C ASP A 199 7.25 4.85 15.05
N PRO A 200 8.22 5.49 14.37
CA PRO A 200 7.91 6.53 13.39
C PRO A 200 7.03 6.02 12.25
N LEU A 201 7.19 4.75 11.87
CA LEU A 201 6.46 4.13 10.77
C LEU A 201 5.28 3.28 11.27
N SER A 202 4.64 3.70 12.36
CA SER A 202 3.36 3.11 12.78
C SER A 202 2.22 3.55 11.86
N PHE A 203 1.29 2.63 11.61
CA PHE A 203 0.11 2.90 10.81
C PHE A 203 -1.14 2.24 11.39
N GLY A 204 -2.30 2.88 11.22
CA GLY A 204 -3.57 2.31 11.62
C GLY A 204 -3.98 1.18 10.67
N ILE A 205 -4.30 0.00 11.21
CA ILE A 205 -4.85 -1.10 10.41
C ILE A 205 -6.38 -1.08 10.45
N GLY A 206 -6.96 -0.90 11.63
CA GLY A 206 -8.42 -0.92 11.82
C GLY A 206 -8.78 -1.40 13.22
N LYS A 207 -9.90 -2.12 13.33
CA LYS A 207 -10.35 -2.76 14.56
C LYS A 207 -10.41 -4.28 14.36
N ASP A 208 -10.06 -5.04 15.39
CA ASP A 208 -10.19 -6.51 15.39
C ASP A 208 -11.66 -6.94 15.57
N ILE A 209 -11.89 -8.26 15.63
CA ILE A 209 -13.22 -8.86 15.86
C ILE A 209 -13.83 -8.47 17.21
N SER A 210 -13.03 -8.04 18.18
CA SER A 210 -13.48 -7.55 19.49
C SER A 210 -13.69 -6.03 19.50
N GLY A 211 -13.48 -5.35 18.37
CA GLY A 211 -13.57 -3.90 18.25
C GLY A 211 -12.36 -3.14 18.77
N GLN A 212 -11.27 -3.81 19.15
CA GLN A 212 -10.05 -3.14 19.63
C GLN A 212 -9.22 -2.64 18.46
N VAL A 213 -8.65 -1.43 18.62
CA VAL A 213 -7.84 -0.82 17.57
C VAL A 213 -6.52 -1.56 17.40
N VAL A 214 -6.19 -1.87 16.15
CA VAL A 214 -4.95 -2.53 15.75
C VAL A 214 -4.06 -1.52 15.02
N VAL A 215 -2.82 -1.41 15.51
CA VAL A 215 -1.77 -0.53 14.95
C VAL A 215 -0.62 -1.40 14.49
N GLY A 216 -0.24 -1.25 13.21
CA GLY A 216 0.93 -1.90 12.62
C GLY A 216 2.18 -1.03 12.76
N GLU A 217 3.36 -1.64 12.71
CA GLU A 217 4.64 -0.95 12.77
C GLU A 217 5.57 -1.43 11.65
N LEU A 218 5.73 -0.62 10.60
CA LEU A 218 6.59 -0.97 9.46
C LEU A 218 8.08 -1.01 9.85
N GLY A 219 8.49 -0.30 10.91
CA GLY A 219 9.85 -0.42 11.46
C GLY A 219 10.17 -1.82 12.03
N LYS A 220 9.16 -2.53 12.53
CA LYS A 220 9.27 -3.93 13.01
C LYS A 220 9.06 -4.94 11.89
N MET A 221 8.16 -4.63 10.96
CA MET A 221 7.84 -5.37 9.74
C MET A 221 8.42 -4.66 8.52
N PRO A 222 9.73 -4.79 8.24
CA PRO A 222 10.45 -3.83 7.39
C PRO A 222 9.89 -3.68 5.98
N HIS A 223 9.26 -4.73 5.46
CA HIS A 223 8.59 -4.75 4.16
C HIS A 223 7.23 -5.38 4.32
N LEU A 224 6.23 -4.87 3.61
CA LEU A 224 4.83 -5.26 3.70
C LEU A 224 4.29 -5.60 2.31
N LEU A 225 3.65 -6.78 2.19
CA LEU A 225 2.89 -7.17 1.00
C LEU A 225 1.38 -7.02 1.25
N ILE A 226 0.67 -6.29 0.40
CA ILE A 226 -0.79 -6.11 0.48
C ILE A 226 -1.43 -6.66 -0.79
N ALA A 227 -2.31 -7.66 -0.66
CA ALA A 227 -2.95 -8.25 -1.83
C ALA A 227 -4.45 -8.48 -1.64
N GLY A 228 -5.20 -8.40 -2.73
CA GLY A 228 -6.65 -8.66 -2.74
C GLY A 228 -7.31 -8.22 -4.03
N GLN A 229 -8.47 -8.79 -4.34
CA GLN A 229 -9.16 -8.48 -5.60
C GLN A 229 -9.66 -7.03 -5.66
N THR A 230 -10.01 -6.55 -6.86
CA THR A 230 -10.60 -5.22 -7.04
C THR A 230 -11.83 -5.01 -6.15
N GLY A 231 -11.89 -3.87 -5.47
CA GLY A 231 -13.01 -3.53 -4.58
C GLY A 231 -13.02 -4.26 -3.23
N SER A 232 -11.96 -5.00 -2.89
CA SER A 232 -11.81 -5.68 -1.59
C SER A 232 -11.44 -4.75 -0.42
N GLY A 233 -10.93 -3.54 -0.72
CA GLY A 233 -10.45 -2.57 0.27
C GLY A 233 -8.95 -2.31 0.24
N LYS A 234 -8.18 -2.97 -0.65
CA LYS A 234 -6.73 -2.78 -0.83
C LYS A 234 -6.31 -1.31 -0.89
N SER A 235 -6.91 -0.53 -1.80
CA SER A 235 -6.54 0.87 -2.01
C SER A 235 -6.89 1.75 -0.80
N VAL A 236 -8.00 1.46 -0.11
CA VAL A 236 -8.39 2.16 1.12
C VAL A 236 -7.33 1.93 2.21
N MET A 237 -6.81 0.71 2.32
CA MET A 237 -5.74 0.40 3.28
C MET A 237 -4.42 1.09 2.93
N ILE A 238 -4.03 1.14 1.67
CA ILE A 238 -2.83 1.87 1.23
C ILE A 238 -2.96 3.36 1.61
N ASN A 239 -4.12 3.97 1.33
CA ASN A 239 -4.41 5.34 1.73
C ASN A 239 -4.44 5.52 3.26
N THR A 240 -5.02 4.57 3.99
CA THR A 240 -5.06 4.58 5.46
C THR A 240 -3.65 4.54 6.04
N LEU A 241 -2.77 3.73 5.46
CA LEU A 241 -1.37 3.63 5.84
C LEU A 241 -0.62 4.92 5.51
N LEU A 242 -0.72 5.43 4.27
CA LEU A 242 -0.08 6.69 3.86
C LEU A 242 -0.52 7.85 4.76
N CYS A 243 -1.82 8.03 4.96
CA CYS A 243 -2.35 9.05 5.88
C CYS A 243 -1.80 8.85 7.30
N SER A 244 -1.79 7.62 7.83
CA SER A 244 -1.23 7.38 9.17
C SER A 244 0.24 7.81 9.29
N LEU A 245 1.03 7.57 8.25
CA LEU A 245 2.43 8.00 8.20
C LEU A 245 2.57 9.53 8.13
N LEU A 246 1.72 10.20 7.34
CA LEU A 246 1.71 11.68 7.22
C LEU A 246 1.25 12.38 8.51
N TYR A 247 0.31 11.79 9.25
CA TYR A 247 -0.09 12.28 10.58
C TYR A 247 1.02 12.12 11.65
N ARG A 248 2.03 11.30 11.38
CA ARG A 248 3.08 10.95 12.35
C ARG A 248 4.44 11.55 12.03
N ASN A 249 4.73 11.84 10.76
CA ASN A 249 6.08 12.20 10.32
C ASN A 249 6.10 13.52 9.54
N SER A 250 7.06 14.39 9.89
CA SER A 250 7.40 15.54 9.06
C SER A 250 8.14 15.11 7.78
N PRO A 251 8.24 15.98 6.75
CA PRO A 251 9.04 15.72 5.56
C PRO A 251 10.54 15.49 5.84
N SER A 252 11.03 15.95 7.00
CA SER A 252 12.41 15.71 7.44
C SER A 252 12.60 14.37 8.17
N ASP A 253 11.52 13.80 8.70
CA ASP A 253 11.55 12.48 9.36
C ASP A 253 11.30 11.35 8.37
N MET A 254 10.49 11.60 7.33
CA MET A 254 10.10 10.58 6.36
C MET A 254 9.99 11.16 4.95
N LYS A 255 10.47 10.38 3.99
CA LYS A 255 10.37 10.60 2.55
C LYS A 255 9.65 9.45 1.85
N LEU A 256 8.95 9.77 0.75
CA LEU A 256 8.10 8.85 0.02
C LEU A 256 8.52 8.72 -1.44
N ILE A 257 8.44 7.50 -1.96
CA ILE A 257 8.43 7.21 -3.41
C ILE A 257 7.12 6.47 -3.68
N LEU A 258 6.26 7.06 -4.49
CA LEU A 258 4.95 6.53 -4.81
C LEU A 258 4.92 6.06 -6.26
N VAL A 259 4.49 4.81 -6.48
CA VAL A 259 4.34 4.20 -7.80
C VAL A 259 2.87 3.82 -7.99
N ASP A 260 2.21 4.52 -8.90
CA ASP A 260 0.81 4.33 -9.28
C ASP A 260 0.71 4.27 -10.82
N PRO A 261 0.88 3.07 -11.42
CA PRO A 261 0.82 2.90 -12.87
C PRO A 261 -0.52 3.32 -13.48
N LYS A 262 -1.60 3.31 -12.68
CA LYS A 262 -2.96 3.59 -13.14
C LYS A 262 -3.38 5.04 -12.93
N GLN A 263 -2.63 5.82 -12.15
CA GLN A 263 -2.92 7.22 -11.82
C GLN A 263 -4.32 7.42 -11.21
N VAL A 264 -4.77 6.47 -10.39
CA VAL A 264 -6.10 6.52 -9.76
C VAL A 264 -5.98 6.76 -8.26
N GLU A 265 -5.07 6.05 -7.60
CA GLU A 265 -5.10 5.90 -6.14
C GLU A 265 -4.22 6.94 -5.46
N MET A 266 -3.12 7.35 -6.10
CA MET A 266 -2.10 8.21 -5.48
C MET A 266 -2.01 9.61 -6.06
N ALA A 267 -2.86 9.96 -7.03
CA ALA A 267 -2.94 11.31 -7.59
C ALA A 267 -3.12 12.42 -6.51
N PRO A 268 -3.91 12.23 -5.43
CA PRO A 268 -4.04 13.24 -4.38
C PRO A 268 -2.75 13.58 -3.62
N TYR A 269 -1.70 12.75 -3.73
CA TYR A 269 -0.42 12.97 -3.04
C TYR A 269 0.61 13.72 -3.89
N ALA A 270 0.29 14.13 -5.12
CA ALA A 270 1.28 14.64 -6.07
C ALA A 270 2.13 15.83 -5.57
N ASP A 271 1.58 16.67 -4.71
CA ASP A 271 2.20 17.93 -4.27
C ASP A 271 2.66 17.92 -2.80
N ILE A 272 2.72 16.74 -2.15
CA ILE A 272 3.14 16.70 -0.74
C ILE A 272 4.68 16.86 -0.61
N PRO A 273 5.17 17.57 0.42
CA PRO A 273 6.61 17.81 0.63
C PRO A 273 7.42 16.55 0.99
N HIS A 274 6.74 15.44 1.30
CA HIS A 274 7.37 14.16 1.60
C HIS A 274 7.90 13.43 0.36
N LEU A 275 7.45 13.77 -0.85
CA LEU A 275 7.87 13.07 -2.06
C LEU A 275 9.34 13.35 -2.43
N LEU A 276 10.07 12.30 -2.82
CA LEU A 276 11.42 12.42 -3.41
C LEU A 276 11.40 12.64 -4.92
N THR A 277 10.29 12.26 -5.55
CA THR A 277 10.04 12.33 -6.98
C THR A 277 8.54 12.47 -7.18
N PRO A 278 8.08 13.11 -8.26
CA PRO A 278 6.68 13.03 -8.66
C PRO A 278 6.19 11.57 -8.69
N VAL A 279 4.88 11.37 -8.47
CA VAL A 279 4.26 10.04 -8.50
C VAL A 279 4.60 9.34 -9.81
N ILE A 280 5.21 8.17 -9.70
CA ILE A 280 5.72 7.42 -10.83
C ILE A 280 4.61 6.59 -11.44
N ASN A 281 4.38 6.76 -12.74
CA ASN A 281 3.42 6.01 -13.54
C ASN A 281 4.08 5.04 -14.53
N GLU A 282 5.33 5.32 -14.93
CA GLU A 282 6.07 4.51 -15.91
C GLU A 282 6.91 3.40 -15.22
N PRO A 283 6.87 2.15 -15.72
CA PRO A 283 7.67 1.06 -15.15
C PRO A 283 9.19 1.31 -15.19
N GLU A 284 9.73 1.93 -16.25
CA GLU A 284 11.16 2.21 -16.39
C GLU A 284 11.65 3.19 -15.31
N LYS A 285 10.83 4.22 -15.03
CA LYS A 285 11.08 5.16 -13.93
C LYS A 285 11.00 4.45 -12.58
N THR A 286 10.10 3.48 -12.44
CA THR A 286 10.00 2.66 -11.21
C THR A 286 11.27 1.84 -10.99
N ILE A 287 11.78 1.16 -12.01
CA ILE A 287 13.05 0.42 -11.93
C ILE A 287 14.19 1.37 -11.56
N SER A 288 14.20 2.57 -12.14
CA SER A 288 15.20 3.60 -11.82
C SER A 288 15.12 4.06 -10.36
N ALA A 289 13.92 4.26 -9.83
CA ALA A 289 13.71 4.60 -8.43
C ALA A 289 14.13 3.47 -7.47
N LEU A 290 13.87 2.21 -7.82
CA LEU A 290 14.33 1.05 -7.04
C LEU A 290 15.87 0.92 -7.07
N LYS A 291 16.52 1.17 -8.22
CA LYS A 291 17.99 1.24 -8.33
C LYS A 291 18.56 2.37 -7.48
N TRP A 292 17.94 3.55 -7.52
CA TRP A 292 18.31 4.67 -6.66
C TRP A 292 18.20 4.29 -5.18
N ALA A 293 17.12 3.63 -4.76
CA ALA A 293 16.94 3.18 -3.39
C ALA A 293 18.02 2.17 -2.95
N VAL A 294 18.45 1.27 -3.84
CA VAL A 294 19.57 0.36 -3.57
C VAL A 294 20.87 1.13 -3.37
N ASN A 295 21.14 2.14 -4.19
CA ASN A 295 22.35 2.96 -4.06
C ASN A 295 22.31 3.80 -2.78
N GLU A 296 21.14 4.38 -2.45
CA GLU A 296 20.94 5.12 -1.21
C GLU A 296 21.11 4.23 0.03
N MET A 297 20.61 2.99 -0.02
CA MET A 297 20.87 1.98 1.01
C MET A 297 22.37 1.79 1.24
N GLU A 298 23.17 1.68 0.17
CA GLU A 298 24.63 1.53 0.27
C GLU A 298 25.32 2.78 0.82
N ARG A 299 24.91 3.97 0.38
CA ARG A 299 25.41 5.24 0.92
C ARG A 299 25.16 5.35 2.42
N ARG A 300 23.95 5.01 2.88
CA ARG A 300 23.60 4.99 4.31
C ARG A 300 24.45 3.98 5.08
N TYR A 301 24.69 2.79 4.54
CA TYR A 301 25.60 1.83 5.19
C TYR A 301 27.03 2.35 5.34
N LYS A 302 27.57 3.00 4.30
CA LYS A 302 28.91 3.63 4.38
C LYS A 302 28.95 4.71 5.47
N LEU A 303 27.93 5.56 5.55
CA LEU A 303 27.82 6.59 6.58
C LEU A 303 27.74 6.00 7.99
N LEU A 304 26.86 5.01 8.19
CA LEU A 304 26.71 4.33 9.48
C LEU A 304 28.01 3.64 9.91
N ALA A 305 28.73 3.00 8.98
CA ALA A 305 30.02 2.38 9.24
C ALA A 305 31.09 3.41 9.65
N GLY A 306 31.15 4.56 8.96
CA GLY A 306 32.04 5.67 9.29
C GLY A 306 31.84 6.22 10.71
N GLU A 307 30.58 6.31 11.15
CA GLU A 307 30.21 6.76 12.50
C GLU A 307 30.23 5.65 13.57
N LYS A 308 30.50 4.40 13.17
CA LYS A 308 30.43 3.18 13.99
C LYS A 308 29.05 2.95 14.62
N ILE A 309 28.00 3.23 13.87
CA ILE A 309 26.59 3.12 14.29
C ILE A 309 25.93 1.96 13.54
N ARG A 310 24.99 1.26 14.17
CA ARG A 310 24.39 0.05 13.58
C ARG A 310 23.14 0.31 12.76
N ASN A 311 22.39 1.36 13.09
CA ASN A 311 21.10 1.63 12.46
C ASN A 311 20.71 3.11 12.48
N ILE A 312 19.73 3.45 11.66
CA ILE A 312 19.17 4.80 11.53
C ILE A 312 18.64 5.37 12.86
N LYS A 313 18.03 4.54 13.73
CA LYS A 313 17.48 4.99 15.02
C LYS A 313 18.58 5.54 15.92
N GLU A 314 19.70 4.81 16.02
CA GLU A 314 20.86 5.22 16.79
C GLU A 314 21.56 6.44 16.16
N TYR A 315 21.64 6.48 14.83
CA TYR A 315 22.19 7.62 14.08
C TYR A 315 21.42 8.91 14.37
N ASN A 316 20.10 8.89 14.21
CA ASN A 316 19.24 10.05 14.44
C ASN A 316 19.21 10.48 15.92
N LYS A 317 19.28 9.53 16.86
CA LYS A 317 19.37 9.83 18.29
C LYS A 317 20.69 10.52 18.66
N ARG A 318 21.80 10.08 18.06
CA ARG A 318 23.13 10.70 18.29
C ARG A 318 23.21 12.10 17.69
N LEU A 319 22.61 12.33 16.53
CA LEU A 319 22.52 13.67 15.94
C LEU A 319 21.69 14.62 16.79
N GLN A 320 20.54 14.20 17.32
CA GLN A 320 19.76 14.99 18.27
C GLN A 320 20.60 15.43 19.49
N SER A 321 21.52 14.58 19.97
CA SER A 321 22.40 14.94 21.08
C SER A 321 23.57 15.86 20.71
N ARG A 322 23.85 16.06 19.41
CA ARG A 322 24.98 16.82 18.88
C ARG A 322 24.56 17.98 17.97
N ALA A 323 23.26 18.29 17.92
CA ALA A 323 22.67 19.19 16.93
C ALA A 323 23.41 20.53 16.90
N LYS A 324 24.10 20.79 15.79
CA LYS A 324 24.61 22.12 15.46
C LYS A 324 23.50 22.87 14.74
N LYS A 325 23.28 24.12 15.10
CA LYS A 325 22.42 25.03 14.35
C LYS A 325 23.15 25.46 13.08
N ILE A 326 22.52 25.26 11.93
CA ILE A 326 22.95 25.63 10.60
C ILE A 326 21.97 26.70 10.11
N ALA A 327 22.46 27.87 9.74
CA ALA A 327 21.65 28.92 9.14
C ALA A 327 21.42 28.60 7.65
N ILE A 328 20.16 28.47 7.21
CA ILE A 328 19.78 28.32 5.81
C ILE A 328 18.88 29.51 5.43
N ALA A 329 19.20 30.20 4.34
CA ALA A 329 18.35 31.27 3.83
C ALA A 329 17.27 30.71 2.91
N ASP A 330 16.01 31.13 3.09
CA ASP A 330 14.92 30.82 2.15
C ASP A 330 15.06 31.60 0.83
N GLU A 331 14.22 31.30 -0.17
CA GLU A 331 14.20 32.00 -1.49
C GLU A 331 13.98 33.52 -1.38
N ASN A 332 13.51 34.02 -0.23
CA ASN A 332 13.25 35.43 0.04
C ASN A 332 14.38 36.08 0.87
N GLY A 333 15.45 35.35 1.17
CA GLY A 333 16.60 35.83 1.95
C GLY A 333 16.40 35.82 3.47
N ASN A 334 15.33 35.21 3.98
CA ASN A 334 15.16 35.04 5.42
C ASN A 334 16.03 33.90 5.91
N VAL A 335 16.92 34.21 6.85
CA VAL A 335 17.79 33.21 7.48
C VAL A 335 17.02 32.47 8.55
N GLN A 336 16.79 31.17 8.33
CA GLN A 336 16.20 30.26 9.30
C GLN A 336 17.31 29.40 9.93
N GLU A 337 17.28 29.27 11.25
CA GLU A 337 18.17 28.34 11.96
C GLU A 337 17.58 26.92 11.89
N HIS A 338 18.31 25.99 11.29
CA HIS A 338 17.95 24.59 11.21
C HIS A 338 18.95 23.69 11.95
N GLU A 339 18.54 22.51 12.41
CA GLU A 339 19.47 21.54 12.99
C GLU A 339 20.13 20.69 11.91
N ASP A 340 21.42 20.34 12.10
CA ASP A 340 22.13 19.36 11.26
C ASP A 340 21.27 18.11 11.04
N GLY A 341 21.13 17.71 9.78
CA GLY A 341 19.96 16.97 9.35
C GLY A 341 19.93 15.53 9.85
N SER A 342 18.74 15.05 10.20
CA SER A 342 18.51 13.63 10.46
C SER A 342 18.42 12.85 9.16
N MET A 343 18.75 11.57 9.20
CA MET A 343 18.48 10.67 8.09
C MET A 343 16.97 10.35 8.08
N PRO A 344 16.21 10.74 7.04
CA PRO A 344 14.79 10.42 6.97
C PRO A 344 14.58 8.94 6.68
N TYR A 345 13.51 8.35 7.21
CA TYR A 345 13.02 7.07 6.71
C TYR A 345 12.53 7.22 5.27
N ILE A 346 12.74 6.20 4.44
CA ILE A 346 12.21 6.19 3.07
C ILE A 346 11.19 5.05 2.97
N VAL A 347 9.96 5.38 2.59
CA VAL A 347 8.93 4.37 2.31
C VAL A 347 8.61 4.40 0.82
N ILE A 348 8.82 3.25 0.17
CA ILE A 348 8.54 3.06 -1.26
C ILE A 348 7.25 2.27 -1.36
N VAL A 349 6.24 2.86 -2.00
CA VAL A 349 4.89 2.30 -2.10
C VAL A 349 4.59 2.00 -3.56
N VAL A 350 4.32 0.73 -3.86
CA VAL A 350 3.96 0.25 -5.20
C VAL A 350 2.52 -0.25 -5.15
N ASP A 351 1.56 0.47 -5.75
CA ASP A 351 0.14 0.07 -5.71
C ASP A 351 -0.11 -1.24 -6.48
N GLU A 352 0.50 -1.41 -7.65
CA GLU A 352 0.33 -2.60 -8.48
C GLU A 352 1.67 -3.11 -9.01
N MET A 353 2.30 -4.02 -8.25
CA MET A 353 3.56 -4.61 -8.67
C MET A 353 3.40 -5.58 -9.85
N SER A 354 2.19 -6.06 -10.16
CA SER A 354 1.99 -7.00 -11.29
C SER A 354 2.39 -6.38 -12.62
N ASP A 355 2.13 -5.09 -12.80
CA ASP A 355 2.42 -4.38 -14.06
C ASP A 355 3.93 -4.29 -14.28
N LEU A 356 4.70 -4.08 -13.20
CA LEU A 356 6.17 -4.10 -13.22
C LEU A 356 6.71 -5.50 -13.53
N MET A 357 6.13 -6.53 -12.91
CA MET A 357 6.55 -7.92 -13.09
C MET A 357 6.26 -8.43 -14.50
N MET A 358 5.19 -7.96 -15.14
CA MET A 358 4.88 -8.30 -16.53
C MET A 358 5.89 -7.70 -17.51
N MET A 359 6.44 -6.53 -17.21
CA MET A 359 7.40 -5.86 -18.10
C MET A 359 8.83 -6.32 -17.88
N ALA A 360 9.29 -6.39 -16.63
CA ALA A 360 10.70 -6.59 -16.28
C ALA A 360 10.88 -7.42 -15.01
N LYS A 361 10.25 -8.60 -14.96
CA LYS A 361 10.25 -9.52 -13.80
C LYS A 361 11.60 -9.66 -13.11
N LYS A 362 12.65 -10.01 -13.87
CA LYS A 362 13.97 -10.34 -13.34
C LYS A 362 14.60 -9.14 -12.62
N ASP A 363 14.54 -7.96 -13.23
CA ASP A 363 15.16 -6.76 -12.67
C ASP A 363 14.39 -6.27 -11.44
N VAL A 364 13.06 -6.23 -11.51
CA VAL A 364 12.18 -5.80 -10.43
C VAL A 364 12.32 -6.72 -9.21
N GLU A 365 12.26 -8.04 -9.41
CA GLU A 365 12.41 -9.03 -8.34
C GLU A 365 13.79 -8.93 -7.68
N THR A 366 14.86 -8.80 -8.47
CA THR A 366 16.23 -8.67 -7.95
C THR A 366 16.39 -7.44 -7.06
N LEU A 367 15.84 -6.30 -7.49
CA LEU A 367 15.91 -5.04 -6.73
C LEU A 367 15.08 -5.10 -5.44
N ILE A 368 13.85 -5.62 -5.51
CA ILE A 368 12.99 -5.80 -4.35
C ILE A 368 13.65 -6.72 -3.33
N VAL A 369 14.18 -7.88 -3.75
CA VAL A 369 14.86 -8.82 -2.86
C VAL A 369 16.08 -8.19 -2.20
N ARG A 370 16.91 -7.46 -2.98
CA ARG A 370 18.11 -6.79 -2.44
C ARG A 370 17.76 -5.76 -1.37
N LEU A 371 16.74 -4.94 -1.61
CA LEU A 371 16.23 -3.99 -0.63
C LEU A 371 15.66 -4.75 0.58
N ALA A 372 14.82 -5.74 0.35
CA ALA A 372 14.13 -6.48 1.40
C ALA A 372 15.09 -7.16 2.39
N GLN A 373 16.24 -7.63 1.90
CA GLN A 373 17.26 -8.29 2.72
C GLN A 373 18.08 -7.34 3.60
N LYS A 374 18.31 -6.11 3.15
CA LYS A 374 19.37 -5.26 3.72
C LYS A 374 18.88 -3.89 4.16
N SER A 375 17.69 -3.44 3.79
CA SER A 375 17.37 -2.02 3.90
C SER A 375 16.73 -1.60 5.23
N ARG A 376 16.29 -2.57 6.06
CA ARG A 376 15.73 -2.35 7.41
C ARG A 376 16.60 -1.46 8.31
N ALA A 377 17.90 -1.78 8.42
CA ALA A 377 18.79 -1.09 9.36
C ALA A 377 19.04 0.38 8.97
N VAL A 378 18.95 0.68 7.68
CA VAL A 378 19.15 2.01 7.10
C VAL A 378 17.83 2.77 6.90
N GLY A 379 16.71 2.23 7.37
CA GLY A 379 15.41 2.90 7.37
C GLY A 379 14.76 3.07 6.00
N ILE A 380 14.99 2.14 5.07
CA ILE A 380 14.26 2.10 3.80
C ILE A 380 13.30 0.91 3.85
N HIS A 381 12.04 1.15 3.50
CA HIS A 381 10.94 0.21 3.67
C HIS A 381 10.15 0.08 2.37
N LEU A 382 9.62 -1.12 2.13
CA LEU A 382 8.83 -1.41 0.92
C LEU A 382 7.40 -1.74 1.32
N LEU A 383 6.44 -1.08 0.68
CA LEU A 383 5.06 -1.50 0.63
C LEU A 383 4.78 -1.94 -0.81
N LEU A 384 4.54 -3.24 -0.98
CA LEU A 384 4.23 -3.83 -2.26
C LEU A 384 2.76 -4.21 -2.27
N ALA A 385 2.02 -3.79 -3.27
CA ALA A 385 0.63 -4.16 -3.40
C ALA A 385 0.31 -4.77 -4.76
N THR A 386 -0.71 -5.64 -4.79
CA THR A 386 -1.21 -6.22 -6.03
C THR A 386 -2.67 -6.65 -5.96
N GLN A 387 -3.39 -6.48 -7.07
CA GLN A 387 -4.73 -7.06 -7.25
C GLN A 387 -4.71 -8.45 -7.91
N ARG A 388 -3.52 -8.90 -8.34
CA ARG A 388 -3.32 -10.18 -9.04
C ARG A 388 -2.44 -11.11 -8.21
N PRO A 389 -3.01 -11.74 -7.16
CA PRO A 389 -2.28 -12.63 -6.25
C PRO A 389 -1.92 -13.97 -6.90
N SER A 390 -1.07 -13.94 -7.93
CA SER A 390 -0.58 -15.11 -8.65
C SER A 390 0.88 -15.41 -8.30
N VAL A 391 1.28 -16.67 -8.42
CA VAL A 391 2.66 -17.13 -8.17
C VAL A 391 3.69 -16.43 -9.08
N ASN A 392 3.24 -15.93 -10.23
CA ASN A 392 4.09 -15.19 -11.16
C ASN A 392 4.43 -13.78 -10.67
N VAL A 393 3.56 -13.18 -9.84
CA VAL A 393 3.71 -11.84 -9.25
C VAL A 393 4.28 -11.95 -7.84
N ILE A 394 3.67 -12.77 -7.00
CA ILE A 394 4.09 -13.06 -5.63
C ILE A 394 4.93 -14.34 -5.64
N THR A 395 6.18 -14.21 -6.10
CA THR A 395 7.09 -15.33 -6.23
C THR A 395 7.58 -15.83 -4.86
N GLY A 396 8.18 -17.03 -4.82
CA GLY A 396 8.81 -17.55 -3.61
C GLY A 396 9.92 -16.65 -3.06
N LEU A 397 10.68 -15.96 -3.93
CA LEU A 397 11.73 -15.03 -3.50
C LEU A 397 11.15 -13.78 -2.84
N ILE A 398 10.07 -13.23 -3.39
CA ILE A 398 9.37 -12.10 -2.76
C ILE A 398 8.84 -12.53 -1.39
N LYS A 399 8.15 -13.67 -1.30
CA LYS A 399 7.61 -14.19 -0.04
C LYS A 399 8.69 -14.43 1.02
N ALA A 400 9.84 -14.98 0.63
CA ALA A 400 10.93 -15.26 1.56
C ALA A 400 11.54 -14.00 2.19
N ASN A 401 11.45 -12.84 1.53
CA ASN A 401 12.05 -11.60 2.01
C ASN A 401 11.02 -10.55 2.49
N VAL A 402 9.73 -10.76 2.20
CA VAL A 402 8.61 -9.93 2.66
C VAL A 402 7.65 -10.80 3.48
N PRO A 403 7.99 -11.07 4.77
CA PRO A 403 7.21 -11.96 5.62
C PRO A 403 5.91 -11.33 6.12
N ALA A 404 5.87 -10.00 6.24
CA ALA A 404 4.67 -9.30 6.69
C ALA A 404 3.68 -9.14 5.54
N ARG A 405 2.46 -9.63 5.72
CA ARG A 405 1.45 -9.72 4.66
C ARG A 405 0.08 -9.35 5.17
N ILE A 406 -0.66 -8.61 4.36
CA ILE A 406 -2.07 -8.28 4.57
C ILE A 406 -2.84 -8.79 3.35
N ALA A 407 -3.68 -9.79 3.55
CA ALA A 407 -4.59 -10.28 2.53
C ALA A 407 -5.99 -9.72 2.77
N PHE A 408 -6.54 -9.06 1.76
CA PHE A 408 -7.96 -8.75 1.63
C PHE A 408 -8.67 -9.90 0.91
N THR A 409 -9.99 -9.82 0.77
CA THR A 409 -10.77 -10.83 0.04
C THR A 409 -10.19 -11.12 -1.33
N VAL A 410 -10.02 -12.40 -1.64
CA VAL A 410 -9.56 -12.93 -2.92
C VAL A 410 -10.62 -13.83 -3.56
N ALA A 411 -10.45 -14.13 -4.84
CA ALA A 411 -11.44 -14.91 -5.60
C ALA A 411 -11.40 -16.41 -5.26
N SER A 412 -10.25 -16.93 -4.82
CA SER A 412 -10.07 -18.37 -4.62
C SER A 412 -9.13 -18.71 -3.47
N GLN A 413 -9.25 -19.95 -2.98
CA GLN A 413 -8.33 -20.51 -1.99
C GLN A 413 -6.88 -20.54 -2.48
N VAL A 414 -6.66 -20.76 -3.79
CA VAL A 414 -5.32 -20.75 -4.41
C VAL A 414 -4.68 -19.37 -4.30
N ASP A 415 -5.47 -18.31 -4.49
CA ASP A 415 -5.01 -16.93 -4.32
C ASP A 415 -4.67 -16.64 -2.85
N SER A 416 -5.46 -17.17 -1.91
CA SER A 416 -5.19 -17.04 -0.47
C SER A 416 -3.84 -17.68 -0.11
N ILE A 417 -3.62 -18.91 -0.55
CA ILE A 417 -2.36 -19.65 -0.32
C ILE A 417 -1.19 -18.92 -0.99
N THR A 418 -1.41 -18.31 -2.16
CA THR A 418 -0.38 -17.54 -2.84
C THR A 418 0.10 -16.35 -2.00
N ILE A 419 -0.80 -15.69 -1.26
CA ILE A 419 -0.47 -14.55 -0.40
C ILE A 419 0.03 -15.01 0.97
N LEU A 420 -0.75 -15.82 1.69
CA LEU A 420 -0.59 -16.11 3.12
C LEU A 420 0.12 -17.44 3.41
N ASP A 421 0.43 -18.24 2.40
CA ASP A 421 0.84 -19.64 2.55
C ASP A 421 -0.23 -20.53 3.23
N GLN A 422 -1.46 -20.03 3.37
CA GLN A 422 -2.62 -20.72 3.94
C GLN A 422 -3.94 -20.23 3.31
N SER A 423 -4.99 -21.05 3.43
CA SER A 423 -6.36 -20.66 3.06
C SER A 423 -6.97 -19.70 4.08
N GLY A 424 -8.04 -19.01 3.68
CA GLY A 424 -8.84 -18.19 4.57
C GLY A 424 -9.15 -16.80 4.04
N ALA A 425 -8.38 -16.28 3.08
CA ALA A 425 -8.65 -14.96 2.49
C ALA A 425 -9.85 -14.97 1.53
N GLU A 426 -10.22 -16.13 0.99
CA GLU A 426 -11.37 -16.33 0.09
C GLU A 426 -12.72 -16.29 0.81
N ILE A 427 -12.74 -16.62 2.11
CA ILE A 427 -13.95 -16.60 2.95
C ILE A 427 -14.10 -15.27 3.71
N ILE A 428 -13.12 -14.38 3.60
CA ILE A 428 -13.20 -13.02 4.15
C ILE A 428 -14.36 -12.29 3.48
N ILE A 429 -15.33 -11.84 4.27
CA ILE A 429 -16.41 -10.99 3.78
C ILE A 429 -15.79 -9.69 3.29
N GLY A 430 -15.77 -9.45 1.98
CA GLY A 430 -15.20 -8.23 1.39
C GLY A 430 -16.28 -7.22 1.03
N SER A 431 -16.02 -5.92 1.23
CA SER A 431 -16.81 -4.87 0.57
C SER A 431 -15.93 -3.67 0.23
N ARG A 432 -16.37 -2.85 -0.75
CA ARG A 432 -15.68 -1.61 -1.13
C ARG A 432 -15.48 -0.61 0.03
N ARG A 433 -16.24 -0.75 1.14
CA ARG A 433 -16.21 0.14 2.31
C ARG A 433 -15.59 -0.49 3.55
N TYR A 434 -15.50 -1.82 3.62
CA TYR A 434 -15.11 -2.55 4.83
C TYR A 434 -14.12 -3.66 4.52
N ALA A 435 -12.93 -3.56 5.09
CA ALA A 435 -11.91 -4.56 4.98
C ALA A 435 -11.91 -5.48 6.20
N ILE A 436 -12.05 -6.78 5.97
CA ILE A 436 -11.50 -7.78 6.89
C ILE A 436 -10.21 -8.24 6.25
N LEU A 437 -9.16 -8.36 7.04
CA LEU A 437 -7.84 -8.66 6.53
C LEU A 437 -7.16 -9.67 7.44
N HIS A 438 -6.44 -10.60 6.82
CA HIS A 438 -5.59 -11.52 7.54
C HIS A 438 -4.17 -10.95 7.54
N ILE A 439 -3.57 -10.86 8.74
CA ILE A 439 -2.21 -10.36 8.91
C ILE A 439 -1.30 -11.53 9.25
N GLN A 440 -0.25 -11.70 8.49
CA GLN A 440 0.90 -12.52 8.84
C GLN A 440 2.03 -11.54 9.17
N VAL A 441 2.62 -11.63 10.36
CA VAL A 441 3.65 -10.70 10.86
C VAL A 441 4.97 -11.42 11.02
#